data_AF-A0AAV6YL69-F1
#
_entry.id   AF-A0AAV6YL69-F1
#
_cell.length_a   1.000
_cell.length_b   1.000
_cell.length_c   1.000
_cell.angle_alpha   90.00
_cell.angle_beta   90.00
_cell.angle_gamma   90.00
#
_symmetry.space_group_name_H-M   'P 1'
#
loop_
_entity.id
_entity.type
_entity.pdbx_description
1 polymer ?
#
loop_
_entity_poly.entity_id
_entity_poly.type
_entity_poly.pdbx_seq_one_letter_code
_entity_poly.pdbx_strand_id
1 'polypeptide(L)'
;MQHDKQIGIFGSLISPVIGSPQVYFGRWLIEGSPYVLLFDIGSAAWNLDRWKGEFWEACNVGIPFHDREANDALLFGSLCSWFLKELTDQFQDKPNVIAHFHEWQAGAGLILSRFRKLPVATIFTTHATLLGRYLCAASVDFYNRLDQ
;
A
#
# COMPACT_ATOMS: atom_id res chain seq x y z
N MET A 1 -14.12 -25.07 8.73
CA MET A 1 -13.53 -24.73 10.04
C MET A 1 -12.40 -23.69 9.98
N GLN A 2 -11.31 -23.88 9.22
CA GLN A 2 -10.28 -22.83 9.01
C GLN A 2 -10.73 -21.73 8.03
N HIS A 3 -11.50 -22.11 7.01
CA HIS A 3 -12.02 -21.18 5.99
C HIS A 3 -13.07 -20.19 6.56
N ASP A 4 -13.93 -20.66 7.47
CA ASP A 4 -14.95 -19.83 8.14
C ASP A 4 -14.34 -18.77 9.07
N LYS A 5 -13.18 -19.06 9.68
CA LYS A 5 -12.46 -18.10 10.54
C LYS A 5 -11.85 -16.95 9.75
N GLN A 6 -11.32 -17.20 8.54
CA GLN A 6 -10.79 -16.15 7.67
C GLN A 6 -11.90 -15.16 7.30
N ILE A 7 -13.05 -15.66 6.86
CA ILE A 7 -14.21 -14.84 6.49
C ILE A 7 -14.73 -14.03 7.70
N GLY A 8 -14.70 -14.59 8.91
CA GLY A 8 -15.04 -13.89 10.14
C GLY A 8 -14.10 -12.72 10.50
N ILE A 9 -12.79 -12.91 10.34
CA ILE A 9 -11.77 -11.86 10.60
C ILE A 9 -11.92 -10.71 9.59
N PHE A 10 -12.08 -11.03 8.31
CA PHE A 10 -12.32 -10.00 7.29
C PHE A 10 -13.65 -9.29 7.52
N GLY A 11 -14.70 -10.02 7.89
CA GLY A 11 -16.03 -9.48 8.23
C GLY A 11 -16.04 -8.50 9.41
N SER A 12 -15.23 -8.74 10.45
CA SER A 12 -15.09 -7.80 11.58
C SER A 12 -14.22 -6.59 11.25
N LEU A 13 -13.23 -6.73 10.36
CA LEU A 13 -12.36 -5.64 9.91
C LEU A 13 -13.05 -4.67 8.93
N ILE A 14 -14.05 -5.15 8.19
CA ILE A 14 -14.82 -4.37 7.22
C ILE A 14 -16.14 -3.82 7.79
N SER A 15 -16.44 -4.06 9.07
CA SER A 15 -17.63 -3.50 9.72
C SER A 15 -17.43 -1.98 9.87
N PRO A 16 -18.29 -1.15 9.24
CA PRO A 16 -18.06 0.29 9.21
C PRO A 16 -18.26 0.88 10.60
N VAL A 17 -17.18 1.39 11.19
CA VAL A 17 -17.26 2.41 12.24
C VAL A 17 -17.57 3.72 11.52
N ILE A 18 -18.45 4.56 12.07
CA ILE A 18 -18.77 5.87 11.46
C ILE A 18 -17.46 6.63 11.24
N GLY A 19 -17.12 6.91 9.96
CA GLY A 19 -15.87 7.56 9.56
C GLY A 19 -14.74 6.64 9.07
N SER A 20 -14.94 5.31 9.03
CA SER A 20 -13.95 4.38 8.47
C SER A 20 -13.94 4.41 6.93
N PRO A 21 -12.77 4.26 6.29
CA PRO A 21 -12.65 4.11 4.84
C PRO A 21 -13.50 2.95 4.32
N GLN A 22 -14.12 3.12 3.15
CA GLN A 22 -14.90 2.09 2.48
C GLN A 22 -13.99 1.06 1.81
N VAL A 23 -14.29 -0.22 2.04
CA VAL A 23 -13.54 -1.35 1.50
C VAL A 23 -14.51 -2.38 0.93
N TYR A 24 -14.19 -2.90 -0.25
CA TYR A 24 -14.95 -3.96 -0.90
C TYR A 24 -14.17 -5.26 -0.87
N PHE A 25 -14.79 -6.32 -0.35
CA PHE A 25 -14.23 -7.66 -0.35
C PHE A 25 -14.91 -8.53 -1.39
N GLY A 26 -14.13 -9.33 -2.11
CA GLY A 26 -14.68 -10.23 -3.12
C GLY A 26 -13.66 -11.19 -3.71
N ARG A 27 -14.01 -11.72 -4.88
CA ARG A 27 -13.17 -12.61 -5.68
C ARG A 27 -12.91 -11.96 -7.04
N TRP A 28 -11.67 -11.96 -7.49
CA TRP A 28 -11.35 -11.47 -8.83
C TRP A 28 -11.81 -12.50 -9.87
N LEU A 29 -12.55 -12.05 -10.89
CA LEU A 29 -13.12 -12.88 -11.95
C LEU A 29 -12.08 -13.28 -13.02
N ILE A 30 -11.02 -13.93 -12.57
CA ILE A 30 -9.96 -14.53 -13.41
C ILE A 30 -9.74 -16.00 -12.98
N GLU A 31 -8.91 -16.74 -13.71
CA GLU A 31 -8.50 -18.08 -13.33
C GLU A 31 -7.86 -18.10 -11.91
N GLY A 32 -8.19 -19.11 -11.11
CA GLY A 32 -7.82 -19.20 -9.69
C GLY A 32 -8.72 -18.39 -8.74
N SER A 33 -9.46 -17.41 -9.25
CA SER A 33 -10.43 -16.61 -8.51
C SER A 33 -9.88 -16.04 -7.19
N PRO A 34 -8.74 -15.33 -7.15
CA PRO A 34 -8.14 -14.91 -5.87
C PRO A 34 -9.06 -13.99 -5.06
N TYR A 35 -8.94 -14.04 -3.73
CA TYR A 35 -9.59 -13.06 -2.85
C TYR A 35 -8.97 -11.68 -3.05
N VAL A 36 -9.82 -10.65 -3.07
CA VAL A 36 -9.39 -9.25 -3.24
C VAL A 36 -10.07 -8.35 -2.22
N LEU A 37 -9.32 -7.31 -1.82
CA LEU A 37 -9.79 -6.16 -1.09
C LEU A 37 -9.53 -4.92 -1.95
N LEU A 38 -10.58 -4.16 -2.22
CA LEU A 38 -10.51 -2.91 -2.97
C LEU A 38 -10.82 -1.76 -2.03
N PHE A 39 -9.83 -0.90 -1.80
CA PHE A 39 -9.98 0.30 -0.99
C PHE A 39 -10.56 1.43 -1.84
N ASP A 40 -11.64 2.05 -1.37
CA ASP A 40 -12.06 3.35 -1.90
C ASP A 40 -11.19 4.45 -1.25
N ILE A 41 -10.16 4.88 -1.97
CA ILE A 41 -9.24 5.93 -1.50
C ILE A 41 -9.95 7.29 -1.30
N GLY A 42 -11.05 7.55 -2.03
CA GLY A 42 -11.82 8.79 -1.91
C GLY A 42 -12.46 8.93 -0.53
N SER A 43 -12.95 7.82 0.02
CA SER A 43 -13.49 7.76 1.39
C SER A 43 -12.46 8.10 2.49
N ALA A 44 -11.16 8.05 2.17
CA ALA A 44 -10.06 8.34 3.09
C ALA A 44 -9.39 9.70 2.84
N ALA A 45 -9.83 10.47 1.83
CA ALA A 45 -9.19 11.71 1.41
C ALA A 45 -9.12 12.77 2.51
N TRP A 46 -10.07 12.75 3.47
CA TRP A 46 -10.09 13.64 4.62
C TRP A 46 -8.84 13.53 5.51
N ASN A 47 -8.10 12.42 5.44
CA ASN A 47 -6.92 12.16 6.26
C ASN A 47 -5.59 12.40 5.53
N LEU A 48 -5.64 12.90 4.28
CA LEU A 48 -4.47 13.03 3.41
C LEU A 48 -3.35 13.87 4.04
N ASP A 49 -3.68 15.05 4.58
CA ASP A 49 -2.66 15.97 5.12
C ASP A 49 -1.93 15.38 6.32
N ARG A 50 -2.65 14.63 7.17
CA ARG A 50 -2.03 13.91 8.29
C ARG A 50 -1.04 12.86 7.77
N TRP A 51 -1.43 12.07 6.77
CA TRP A 51 -0.55 11.06 6.21
C TRP A 51 0.62 11.66 5.42
N LYS A 52 0.50 12.86 4.85
CA LYS A 52 1.64 13.58 4.29
C LYS A 52 2.67 13.93 5.36
N GLY A 53 2.20 14.40 6.52
CA GLY A 53 3.06 14.65 7.68
C GLY A 53 3.77 13.38 8.15
N GLU A 54 3.02 12.29 8.33
CA GLU A 54 3.60 11.00 8.74
C GLU A 54 4.59 10.45 7.70
N PHE A 55 4.29 10.58 6.42
CA PHE A 55 5.19 10.14 5.34
C PHE A 55 6.48 10.95 5.32
N TRP A 56 6.39 12.25 5.56
CA TRP A 56 7.56 13.11 5.75
C TRP A 56 8.40 12.68 6.96
N GLU A 57 7.77 12.44 8.12
CA GLU A 57 8.48 11.94 9.30
C GLU A 57 9.16 10.58 9.05
N ALA A 58 8.53 9.73 8.24
CA ALA A 58 9.04 8.40 7.92
C ALA A 58 10.27 8.41 7.00
N CYS A 59 10.33 9.32 6.02
CA CYS A 59 11.34 9.24 4.96
C CYS A 59 11.86 10.57 4.40
N ASN A 60 11.41 11.71 4.92
CA ASN A 60 11.75 13.06 4.44
C ASN A 60 11.43 13.30 2.95
N VAL A 61 10.38 12.65 2.44
CA VAL A 61 9.87 12.87 1.07
C VAL A 61 8.56 13.64 1.15
N GLY A 62 8.55 14.83 0.54
CA GLY A 62 7.34 15.66 0.45
C GLY A 62 6.50 15.30 -0.77
N ILE A 63 5.17 15.37 -0.62
CA ILE A 63 4.22 15.15 -1.73
C ILE A 63 3.57 16.49 -2.13
N PRO A 64 3.87 17.02 -3.32
CA PRO A 64 3.27 18.26 -3.81
C PRO A 64 1.74 18.18 -3.81
N PHE A 65 1.07 19.27 -3.41
CA PHE A 65 -0.39 19.29 -3.30
C PHE A 65 -1.10 18.97 -4.63
N HIS A 66 -0.57 19.47 -5.75
CA HIS A 66 -1.16 19.31 -7.08
C HIS A 66 -0.85 17.97 -7.76
N ASP A 67 0.04 17.15 -7.19
CA ASP A 67 0.37 15.84 -7.74
C ASP A 67 -0.67 14.79 -7.31
N ARG A 68 -1.68 14.60 -8.16
CA ARG A 68 -2.81 13.71 -7.87
C ARG A 68 -2.37 12.24 -7.74
N GLU A 69 -1.46 11.78 -8.60
CA GLU A 69 -1.01 10.38 -8.58
C GLU A 69 -0.23 10.07 -7.30
N ALA A 70 0.66 10.98 -6.88
CA ALA A 70 1.38 10.82 -5.62
C ALA A 70 0.45 10.89 -4.39
N ASN A 71 -0.58 11.76 -4.42
CA ASN A 71 -1.60 11.81 -3.38
C ASN A 71 -2.39 10.50 -3.28
N ASP A 72 -2.86 9.97 -4.41
CA ASP A 72 -3.63 8.72 -4.47
C ASP A 72 -2.78 7.52 -4.02
N ALA A 73 -1.51 7.48 -4.43
CA ALA A 73 -0.53 6.48 -3.98
C ALA A 73 -0.31 6.52 -2.46
N LEU A 74 -0.24 7.71 -1.86
CA LEU A 74 -0.11 7.85 -0.40
C LEU A 74 -1.39 7.41 0.32
N LEU A 75 -2.58 7.77 -0.18
CA LEU A 75 -3.86 7.32 0.39
C LEU A 75 -3.94 5.79 0.37
N PHE A 76 -3.68 5.19 -0.79
CA PHE A 76 -3.68 3.75 -0.95
C PHE A 76 -2.66 3.07 -0.03
N GLY A 77 -1.41 3.52 -0.03
CA GLY A 77 -0.36 2.98 0.82
C GLY A 77 -0.68 3.08 2.32
N SER A 78 -1.27 4.19 2.74
CA SER A 78 -1.69 4.41 4.12
C SER A 78 -2.80 3.47 4.56
N LEU A 79 -3.79 3.24 3.68
CA LEU A 79 -4.86 2.27 3.90
C LEU A 79 -4.34 0.84 3.95
N CYS A 80 -3.42 0.46 3.06
CA CYS A 80 -2.77 -0.86 3.11
C CYS A 80 -2.01 -1.07 4.43
N SER A 81 -1.21 -0.09 4.85
CA SER A 81 -0.46 -0.17 6.10
C SER A 81 -1.39 -0.23 7.32
N TRP A 82 -2.49 0.53 7.31
CA TRP A 82 -3.51 0.46 8.37
C TRP A 82 -4.17 -0.93 8.38
N PHE A 83 -4.64 -1.43 7.24
CA PHE A 83 -5.22 -2.76 7.14
C PHE A 83 -4.28 -3.85 7.65
N LEU A 84 -2.98 -3.79 7.30
CA LEU A 84 -1.99 -4.74 7.80
C LEU A 84 -1.84 -4.68 9.32
N LYS A 85 -1.89 -3.47 9.93
CA LYS A 85 -1.87 -3.32 11.39
C LYS A 85 -3.06 -4.05 12.01
N GLU A 86 -4.27 -3.72 11.58
CA GLU A 86 -5.49 -4.31 12.12
C GLU A 86 -5.50 -5.83 11.92
N LEU A 87 -5.11 -6.31 10.73
CA LEU A 87 -4.99 -7.73 10.43
C LEU A 87 -4.04 -8.43 11.41
N THR A 88 -2.85 -7.86 11.64
CA THR A 88 -1.86 -8.46 12.55
C THR A 88 -2.31 -8.44 14.01
N ASP A 89 -3.10 -7.45 14.42
CA ASP A 89 -3.62 -7.36 15.79
C ASP A 89 -4.71 -8.40 16.08
N GLN A 90 -5.48 -8.80 15.06
CA GLN A 90 -6.53 -9.82 15.21
C GLN A 90 -5.97 -11.24 15.35
N PHE A 91 -4.72 -11.49 14.94
CA PHE A 91 -4.15 -12.83 15.01
C PHE A 91 -3.56 -13.15 16.39
N GLN A 92 -4.24 -14.02 17.14
CA GLN A 92 -3.75 -14.53 18.43
C GLN A 92 -2.43 -15.31 18.30
N ASP A 93 -2.31 -16.15 17.27
CA ASP A 93 -1.17 -17.04 17.06
C ASP A 93 0.02 -16.35 16.34
N LYS A 94 -0.08 -15.05 16.04
CA LYS A 94 0.95 -14.23 15.36
C LYS A 94 1.60 -14.94 14.15
N PRO A 95 0.82 -15.28 13.12
CA PRO A 95 1.35 -15.93 11.92
C PRO A 95 2.34 -15.02 11.19
N ASN A 96 3.22 -15.63 10.39
CA ASN A 96 4.08 -14.89 9.48
C ASN A 96 3.24 -14.28 8.35
N VAL A 97 3.10 -12.95 8.37
CA VAL A 97 2.39 -12.20 7.32
C VAL A 97 3.42 -11.61 6.36
N ILE A 98 3.20 -11.80 5.05
CA ILE A 98 4.03 -11.24 3.99
C ILE A 98 3.20 -10.20 3.23
N ALA A 99 3.74 -9.00 3.09
CA ALA A 99 3.17 -7.92 2.29
C ALA A 99 4.09 -7.63 1.10
N HIS A 100 3.59 -7.89 -0.12
CA HIS A 100 4.33 -7.70 -1.36
C HIS A 100 3.78 -6.51 -2.13
N PHE A 101 4.59 -5.47 -2.29
CA PHE A 101 4.25 -4.22 -2.96
C PHE A 101 4.84 -4.21 -4.36
N HIS A 102 4.00 -3.96 -5.37
CA HIS A 102 4.39 -3.87 -6.76
C HIS A 102 4.35 -2.41 -7.22
N GLU A 103 5.46 -1.94 -7.76
CA GLU A 103 5.71 -0.56 -8.20
C GLU A 103 5.60 0.54 -7.13
N TRP A 104 6.13 1.71 -7.51
CA TRP A 104 6.24 2.86 -6.64
C TRP A 104 4.89 3.38 -6.12
N GLN A 105 3.80 3.23 -6.89
CA GLN A 105 2.46 3.64 -6.44
C GLN A 105 1.99 2.88 -5.18
N ALA A 106 2.47 1.65 -4.97
CA ALA A 106 2.21 0.88 -3.76
C ALA A 106 3.30 1.08 -2.67
N GLY A 107 4.40 1.75 -3.01
CA GLY A 107 5.60 1.87 -2.17
C GLY A 107 5.37 2.62 -0.86
N ALA A 108 4.42 3.55 -0.80
CA ALA A 108 4.07 4.25 0.43
C ALA A 108 3.60 3.27 1.53
N GLY A 109 2.87 2.22 1.15
CA GLY A 109 2.43 1.20 2.10
C GLY A 109 3.59 0.41 2.70
N LEU A 110 4.64 0.14 1.94
CA LEU A 110 5.87 -0.48 2.43
C LEU A 110 6.56 0.42 3.46
N ILE A 111 6.79 1.69 3.10
CA ILE A 111 7.49 2.66 3.94
C ILE A 111 6.76 2.81 5.28
N LEU A 112 5.44 3.04 5.23
CA LEU A 112 4.63 3.22 6.43
C LEU A 112 4.55 1.94 7.27
N SER A 113 4.49 0.76 6.65
CA SER A 113 4.54 -0.52 7.38
C SER A 113 5.85 -0.69 8.16
N ARG A 114 6.98 -0.28 7.58
CA ARG A 114 8.28 -0.29 8.25
C ARG A 114 8.39 0.78 9.33
N PHE A 115 7.95 2.00 9.05
CA PHE A 115 7.96 3.12 10.00
C PHE A 115 7.14 2.81 11.26
N ARG A 116 5.95 2.23 11.09
CA ARG A 116 5.06 1.81 12.19
C ARG A 116 5.50 0.51 12.88
N LYS A 117 6.60 -0.10 12.46
CA LYS A 117 7.15 -1.37 12.99
C LYS A 117 6.12 -2.50 13.01
N LEU A 118 5.34 -2.63 11.93
CA LEU A 118 4.36 -3.70 11.80
C LEU A 118 5.06 -5.07 11.77
N PRO A 119 4.48 -6.13 12.39
CA PRO A 119 5.06 -7.47 12.39
C PRO A 119 4.79 -8.20 11.07
N VAL A 120 5.20 -7.60 9.95
CA VAL A 120 5.04 -8.13 8.59
C VAL A 120 6.37 -8.15 7.85
N ALA A 121 6.62 -9.22 7.11
CA ALA A 121 7.72 -9.24 6.15
C ALA A 121 7.31 -8.48 4.88
N THR A 122 8.13 -7.54 4.43
CA THR A 122 7.83 -6.69 3.27
C THR A 122 8.68 -7.07 2.06
N ILE A 123 8.07 -7.22 0.89
CA ILE A 123 8.74 -7.44 -0.40
C ILE A 123 8.39 -6.28 -1.33
N PHE A 124 9.36 -5.81 -2.11
CA PHE A 124 9.13 -4.81 -3.15
C PHE A 124 9.58 -5.35 -4.51
N THR A 125 8.76 -5.15 -5.52
CA THR A 125 9.13 -5.44 -6.91
C THR A 125 8.78 -4.24 -7.77
N THR A 126 9.80 -3.66 -8.40
CA THR A 126 9.61 -2.69 -9.48
C THR A 126 9.80 -3.40 -10.81
N HIS A 127 8.95 -3.09 -11.77
CA HIS A 127 8.99 -3.61 -13.13
C HIS A 127 9.76 -2.66 -14.05
N ALA A 128 9.91 -1.38 -13.69
CA ALA A 128 10.81 -0.43 -14.32
C ALA A 128 11.18 0.73 -13.40
N THR A 129 12.40 1.27 -13.53
CA THR A 129 12.78 2.48 -12.80
C THR A 129 12.24 3.73 -13.49
N LEU A 130 11.66 4.66 -12.72
CA LEU A 130 11.18 5.95 -13.22
C LEU A 130 12.28 6.69 -14.00
N LEU A 131 13.46 6.84 -13.39
CA LEU A 131 14.61 7.52 -14.00
C LEU A 131 15.04 6.87 -15.33
N GLY A 132 15.14 5.54 -15.37
CA GLY A 132 15.49 4.83 -16.60
C GLY A 132 14.53 5.10 -17.76
N ARG A 133 13.22 5.23 -17.50
CA ARG A 133 12.25 5.60 -18.54
C ARG A 133 12.48 7.01 -19.07
N TYR A 134 12.71 7.99 -18.19
CA TYR A 134 12.95 9.37 -18.60
C TYR A 134 14.25 9.55 -19.38
N LEU A 135 15.34 8.93 -18.93
CA LEU A 135 16.65 9.08 -19.57
C LEU A 135 16.72 8.41 -20.94
N CYS A 136 16.13 7.22 -21.09
CA CYS A 136 16.06 6.55 -22.39
C CYS A 136 15.20 7.33 -23.38
N ALA A 137 14.11 7.97 -22.93
CA ALA A 137 13.28 8.82 -23.79
C ALA A 137 14.01 10.10 -24.25
N ALA A 138 14.93 10.61 -23.43
CA ALA A 138 15.75 11.78 -23.74
C ALA A 138 16.93 11.48 -24.69
N SER A 139 17.03 10.26 -25.25
CA SER A 139 18.13 9.83 -26.12
C SER A 139 19.52 9.98 -25.49
N VAL A 140 19.60 9.88 -24.16
CA VAL A 140 20.87 9.86 -23.43
C VAL A 140 21.51 8.49 -23.64
N ASP A 141 22.84 8.46 -23.80
CA ASP A 141 23.63 7.23 -23.74
C ASP A 141 23.66 6.70 -22.30
N PHE A 142 22.52 6.12 -21.91
CA PHE A 142 22.17 5.86 -20.52
C PHE A 142 23.07 4.80 -19.88
N TYR A 143 23.23 3.65 -20.53
CA TYR A 143 23.98 2.54 -19.96
C TYR A 143 25.49 2.79 -19.85
N ASN A 144 26.06 3.65 -20.72
CA ASN A 144 27.47 3.99 -20.66
C ASN A 144 27.81 5.14 -19.69
N ARG A 145 26.79 5.74 -19.06
CA ARG A 145 26.93 6.90 -18.16
C ARG A 145 26.18 6.73 -16.83
N LEU A 146 25.79 5.51 -16.50
CA LEU A 146 24.95 5.25 -15.32
C LEU A 146 25.68 5.47 -14.00
N ASP A 147 27.00 5.29 -14.01
CA ASP A 147 27.92 5.31 -12.87
C ASP A 147 28.85 6.53 -12.85
N GLN A 148 28.67 7.47 -13.78
CA GLN A 148 29.37 8.77 -13.82
C GLN A 148 28.59 9.83 -13.05
#